data_AF-A0A1M4V8Q1-F1
#
_entry.id   AF-A0A1M4V8Q1-F1
#
_cell.length_a   1.000
_cell.length_b   1.000
_cell.length_c   1.000
_cell.angle_alpha   90.00
_cell.angle_beta   90.00
_cell.angle_gamma   90.00
#
_symmetry.space_group_name_H-M   'P 1'
#
loop_
_entity.id
_entity.type
_entity.pdbx_description
1 polymer ?
#
loop_
_entity_poly.entity_id
_entity_poly.type
_entity_poly.pdbx_seq_one_letter_code
_entity_poly.pdbx_strand_id
1 'polypeptide(L)'
;MNTRLLFTFSLLAIFVFTLKSYAWNNDMSNNLALKKITISDPEQKLVLQLDYSNGYKITQLNVKGKNVLSESGIFTGFSTKGGLFNSTVSAEEVKVEKSDNKIFIRNIIYGDQSINVNELWSFELG
;
A
#
# COMPACT_ATOMS: atom_id res chain seq x y z
N MET A 1 43.63 52.22 -28.64
CA MET A 1 43.84 52.40 -27.19
C MET A 1 42.48 52.48 -26.53
N ASN A 2 42.31 51.80 -25.39
CA ASN A 2 41.12 51.65 -24.54
C ASN A 2 40.16 50.49 -24.85
N THR A 3 40.65 49.32 -24.43
CA THR A 3 39.96 48.23 -23.72
C THR A 3 38.55 48.52 -23.18
N ARG A 4 37.60 47.63 -23.50
CA ARG A 4 36.80 46.92 -22.48
C ARG A 4 36.06 45.70 -23.05
N LEU A 5 36.51 44.55 -22.58
CA LEU A 5 35.87 43.24 -22.56
C LEU A 5 34.42 43.34 -22.05
N LEU A 6 33.50 42.57 -22.64
CA LEU A 6 32.42 41.90 -21.90
C LEU A 6 31.91 40.73 -22.77
N PHE A 7 32.49 39.56 -22.53
CA PHE A 7 31.95 38.28 -22.97
C PHE A 7 30.71 37.98 -22.14
N THR A 8 29.52 38.06 -22.73
CA THR A 8 28.31 37.50 -22.11
C THR A 8 28.20 36.03 -22.51
N PHE A 9 28.82 35.16 -21.71
CA PHE A 9 28.56 33.72 -21.72
C PHE A 9 27.15 33.50 -21.17
N SER A 10 26.16 33.30 -22.04
CA SER A 10 24.84 32.84 -21.62
C SER A 10 24.93 31.34 -21.30
N LEU A 11 25.23 31.02 -20.04
CA LEU A 11 25.19 29.66 -19.53
C LEU A 11 23.71 29.25 -19.40
N LEU A 12 23.18 28.59 -20.43
CA LEU A 12 21.89 27.91 -20.36
C LEU A 12 22.04 26.72 -19.39
N ALA A 13 21.80 26.97 -18.11
CA ALA A 13 21.70 25.92 -17.10
C ALA A 13 20.45 25.08 -17.42
N ILE A 14 20.63 24.01 -18.20
CA ILE A 14 19.63 22.95 -18.33
C ILE A 14 19.53 22.32 -16.95
N PHE A 15 18.55 22.75 -16.18
CA PHE A 15 18.14 22.12 -14.95
C PHE A 15 17.55 20.76 -15.34
N VAL A 16 18.42 19.75 -15.41
CA VAL A 16 18.01 18.36 -15.52
C VAL A 16 17.35 18.03 -14.18
N PHE A 17 16.05 18.30 -14.06
CA PHE A 17 15.22 17.58 -13.10
C PHE A 17 15.35 16.12 -13.48
N THR A 18 16.21 15.40 -12.78
CA THR A 18 16.15 13.95 -12.77
C THR A 18 14.82 13.61 -12.11
N LEU A 19 13.78 13.46 -12.93
CA LEU A 19 12.62 12.69 -12.52
C LEU A 19 13.18 11.32 -12.19
N LYS A 20 13.33 11.03 -10.90
CA LYS A 20 13.47 9.66 -10.43
C LYS A 20 12.15 8.99 -10.78
N SER A 21 12.08 8.45 -12.00
CA SER A 21 11.09 7.45 -12.33
C SER A 21 11.42 6.26 -11.42
N TYR A 22 10.62 6.09 -10.38
CA TYR A 22 10.63 4.86 -9.61
C TYR A 22 10.14 3.77 -10.57
N ALA A 23 11.08 3.09 -11.21
CA ALA A 23 10.78 1.84 -11.89
C ALA A 23 10.40 0.86 -10.77
N TRP A 24 9.10 0.66 -10.58
CA TRP A 24 8.56 -0.31 -9.64
C TRP A 24 8.96 -1.70 -10.14
N ASN A 25 9.97 -2.28 -9.49
CA ASN A 25 10.30 -3.68 -9.70
C ASN A 25 9.13 -4.51 -9.18
N ASN A 26 8.41 -5.14 -10.11
CA ASN A 26 7.26 -5.99 -9.85
C ASN A 26 7.67 -7.29 -9.13
N ASP A 27 8.07 -7.20 -7.87
CA ASP A 27 8.07 -8.37 -6.98
C ASP A 27 6.92 -8.27 -5.98
N MET A 28 5.71 -8.06 -6.53
CA MET A 28 4.52 -8.49 -5.81
C MET A 28 4.52 -10.02 -5.89
N SER A 29 5.22 -10.66 -4.95
CA SER A 29 5.10 -12.09 -4.71
C SER A 29 3.69 -12.36 -4.19
N ASN A 30 2.72 -12.38 -5.11
CA ASN A 30 1.39 -12.89 -4.86
C ASN A 30 1.53 -14.40 -4.72
N ASN A 31 1.85 -14.85 -3.52
CA ASN A 31 1.71 -16.26 -3.21
C ASN A 31 0.20 -16.53 -3.04
N LEU A 32 -0.51 -16.66 -4.17
CA LEU A 32 -1.97 -16.83 -4.23
C LEU A 32 -2.43 -18.05 -3.40
N ALA A 33 -1.59 -19.07 -3.28
CA ALA A 33 -1.82 -20.23 -2.42
C ALA A 33 -1.89 -19.87 -0.93
N LEU A 34 -1.16 -18.83 -0.50
CA LEU A 34 -1.09 -18.39 0.90
C LEU A 34 -2.06 -17.25 1.22
N LYS A 35 -2.77 -16.70 0.23
CA LYS A 35 -3.66 -15.54 0.38
C LYS A 35 -3.00 -14.39 1.16
N LYS A 36 -1.81 -13.98 0.69
CA LYS A 36 -1.05 -12.84 1.24
C LYS A 36 -0.67 -11.85 0.16
N ILE A 37 -0.73 -10.57 0.50
CA ILE A 37 -0.25 -9.47 -0.33
C ILE A 37 0.93 -8.82 0.38
N THR A 38 2.00 -8.59 -0.35
CA THR A 38 3.12 -7.74 0.09
C THR A 38 3.18 -6.51 -0.81
N ILE A 39 3.14 -5.32 -0.19
CA ILE A 39 3.35 -4.03 -0.85
C ILE A 39 4.65 -3.47 -0.29
N SER A 40 5.62 -3.15 -1.16
CA SER A 40 6.89 -2.60 -0.71
C SER A 40 7.43 -1.54 -1.66
N ASP A 41 8.22 -0.61 -1.13
CA ASP A 41 9.07 0.25 -1.96
C ASP A 41 10.22 -0.58 -2.58
N PRO A 42 10.86 -0.09 -3.66
CA PRO A 42 11.95 -0.83 -4.31
C PRO A 42 13.14 -1.15 -3.38
N GLU A 43 13.34 -0.34 -2.35
CA GLU A 43 14.43 -0.50 -1.37
C GLU A 43 14.02 -1.32 -0.14
N GLN A 44 12.77 -1.81 -0.08
CA GLN A 44 12.18 -2.52 1.06
C GLN A 44 12.32 -1.80 2.42
N LYS A 45 12.44 -0.46 2.38
CA LYS A 45 12.42 0.39 3.57
C LYS A 45 11.00 0.58 4.10
N LEU A 46 9.99 0.35 3.28
CA LEU A 46 8.59 0.29 3.67
C LEU A 46 8.00 -1.01 3.13
N VAL A 47 7.54 -1.90 4.01
CA VAL A 47 6.88 -3.15 3.62
C VAL A 47 5.58 -3.29 4.38
N LEU A 48 4.47 -3.40 3.67
CA LEU A 48 3.15 -3.70 4.20
C LEU A 48 2.78 -5.13 3.82
N GLN A 49 2.47 -5.97 4.80
CA GLN A 49 1.95 -7.32 4.55
C GLN A 49 0.51 -7.42 5.01
N LEU A 50 -0.33 -7.99 4.13
CA LEU A 50 -1.74 -8.23 4.37
C LEU A 50 -2.02 -9.72 4.22
N ASP A 51 -2.87 -10.25 5.10
CA ASP A 51 -3.35 -11.62 5.08
C ASP A 51 -4.85 -11.62 4.82
N TYR A 52 -5.26 -12.38 3.81
CA TYR A 52 -6.66 -12.51 3.41
C TYR A 52 -7.17 -13.96 3.40
N SER A 53 -6.58 -14.82 4.22
CA SER A 53 -6.92 -16.24 4.29
C SER A 53 -8.30 -16.52 4.92
N ASN A 54 -8.59 -15.90 6.07
CA ASN A 54 -9.84 -16.07 6.84
C ASN A 54 -10.68 -14.79 6.98
N GLY A 55 -10.17 -13.69 6.45
CA GLY A 55 -10.72 -12.34 6.60
C GLY A 55 -9.80 -11.35 5.91
N TYR A 56 -9.60 -10.17 6.49
CA TYR A 56 -8.65 -9.19 6.01
C TYR A 56 -7.96 -8.50 7.19
N LYS A 57 -6.63 -8.60 7.24
CA LYS A 57 -5.80 -8.02 8.30
C LYS A 57 -4.45 -7.57 7.75
N ILE A 58 -3.98 -6.40 8.19
CA ILE A 58 -2.57 -6.01 8.03
C ILE A 58 -1.79 -6.70 9.13
N THR A 59 -0.91 -7.62 8.75
CA THR A 59 -0.10 -8.41 9.69
C THR A 59 1.24 -7.75 9.99
N GLN A 60 1.80 -6.98 9.06
CA GLN A 60 3.08 -6.30 9.25
C GLN A 60 3.09 -4.93 8.58
N LEU A 61 3.75 -3.99 9.24
CA LEU A 61 4.24 -2.76 8.64
C LEU A 61 5.70 -2.62 9.05
N ASN A 62 6.61 -2.95 8.14
CA ASN A 62 8.04 -2.80 8.38
C ASN A 62 8.47 -1.42 7.90
N VAL A 63 9.07 -0.65 8.81
CA VAL A 63 9.74 0.61 8.51
C VAL A 63 11.24 0.40 8.76
N LYS A 64 12.04 0.49 7.70
CA LYS A 64 13.49 0.25 7.69
C LYS A 64 13.85 -1.11 8.34
N GLY A 65 13.15 -2.16 7.95
CA GLY A 65 13.37 -3.53 8.43
C GLY A 65 12.81 -3.83 9.83
N LYS A 66 12.14 -2.89 10.49
CA LYS A 66 11.52 -3.12 11.80
C LYS A 66 9.99 -3.10 11.70
N ASN A 67 9.33 -4.17 12.13
CA ASN A 67 7.87 -4.17 12.27
C ASN A 67 7.46 -3.16 13.34
N VAL A 68 6.58 -2.24 12.98
CA VAL A 68 6.05 -1.20 13.88
C VAL A 68 4.65 -1.51 14.39
N LEU A 69 4.03 -2.60 13.91
CA LEU A 69 2.75 -3.06 14.43
C LEU A 69 2.94 -3.99 15.63
N SER A 70 1.92 -4.05 16.50
CA SER A 70 1.77 -5.14 17.45
C SER A 70 1.55 -6.47 16.72
N GLU A 71 1.75 -7.58 17.43
CA GLU A 71 1.49 -8.94 16.90
C GLU A 71 0.03 -9.13 16.45
N SER A 72 -0.90 -8.40 17.08
CA SER A 72 -2.31 -8.42 16.70
C SER A 72 -2.56 -7.84 15.30
N GLY A 73 -1.68 -6.99 14.78
CA GLY A 73 -1.84 -6.32 13.49
C GLY A 73 -2.95 -5.25 13.51
N ILE A 74 -3.38 -4.84 12.32
CA ILE A 74 -4.46 -3.86 12.12
C ILE A 74 -5.62 -4.51 11.37
N PHE A 75 -6.83 -4.29 11.87
CA PHE A 75 -8.10 -4.68 11.26
C PHE A 75 -9.18 -3.67 11.64
N THR A 76 -10.28 -3.66 10.89
CA THR A 76 -11.45 -2.83 11.15
C THR A 76 -12.51 -3.63 11.89
N GLY A 77 -13.34 -2.97 12.69
CA GLY A 77 -14.41 -3.65 13.41
C GLY A 77 -15.30 -2.71 14.21
N PHE A 78 -16.44 -3.22 14.64
CA PHE A 78 -17.40 -2.53 15.48
C PHE A 78 -18.00 -3.50 16.51
N SER A 79 -18.54 -2.94 17.58
CA SER A 79 -19.28 -3.70 18.59
C SER A 79 -20.71 -3.20 18.71
N THR A 80 -21.61 -4.13 19.01
CA THR A 80 -23.01 -3.86 19.36
C THR A 80 -23.38 -4.68 20.60
N LYS A 81 -24.63 -4.56 21.06
CA LYS A 81 -25.15 -5.49 22.08
C LYS A 81 -25.14 -6.96 21.61
N GLY A 82 -25.12 -7.21 20.30
CA GLY A 82 -25.11 -8.54 19.70
C GLY A 82 -23.71 -9.16 19.58
N GLY A 83 -22.64 -8.40 19.83
CA GLY A 83 -21.28 -8.94 19.81
C GLY A 83 -20.24 -8.02 19.15
N LEU A 84 -19.08 -8.60 18.86
CA LEU A 84 -17.96 -7.97 18.16
C LEU A 84 -17.90 -8.50 16.72
N PHE A 85 -17.83 -7.58 15.77
CA PHE A 85 -17.73 -7.89 14.34
C PHE A 85 -16.50 -7.18 13.79
N ASN A 86 -15.68 -7.87 13.00
CA ASN A 86 -14.45 -7.30 12.46
C ASN A 86 -14.02 -7.98 11.17
N SER A 87 -13.12 -7.32 10.43
CA SER A 87 -12.67 -7.76 9.12
C SER A 87 -11.86 -9.06 9.16
N THR A 88 -11.38 -9.54 10.31
CA THR A 88 -10.57 -10.78 10.38
C THR A 88 -11.37 -12.06 10.16
N VAL A 89 -12.70 -11.94 10.11
CA VAL A 89 -13.62 -13.01 9.72
C VAL A 89 -14.48 -12.47 8.57
N SER A 90 -14.19 -12.90 7.34
CA SER A 90 -15.00 -12.51 6.17
C SER A 90 -16.08 -13.53 5.89
N ALA A 91 -17.29 -13.05 5.62
CA ALA A 91 -18.41 -13.90 5.21
C ALA A 91 -18.26 -14.42 3.77
N GLU A 92 -17.49 -13.71 2.95
CA GLU A 92 -17.32 -14.00 1.52
C GLU A 92 -15.85 -13.96 1.09
N GLU A 93 -15.59 -14.47 -0.11
CA GLU A 93 -14.27 -14.41 -0.71
C GLU A 93 -13.87 -12.97 -1.05
N VAL A 94 -12.78 -12.53 -0.44
CA VAL A 94 -12.13 -11.24 -0.69
C VAL A 94 -11.52 -11.23 -2.09
N LYS A 95 -11.73 -10.14 -2.83
CA LYS A 95 -11.20 -9.95 -4.19
C LYS A 95 -10.07 -8.93 -4.17
N VAL A 96 -8.99 -9.25 -4.90
CA VAL A 96 -7.81 -8.41 -5.02
C VAL A 96 -7.65 -8.02 -6.49
N GLU A 97 -7.65 -6.72 -6.76
CA GLU A 97 -7.50 -6.17 -8.11
C GLU A 97 -6.30 -5.21 -8.13
N LYS A 98 -5.48 -5.30 -9.17
CA LYS A 98 -4.37 -4.37 -9.41
C LYS A 98 -4.69 -3.55 -10.66
N SER A 99 -4.50 -2.24 -10.57
CA SER A 99 -4.66 -1.31 -11.70
C SER A 99 -3.58 -0.24 -11.61
N ASP A 100 -2.74 -0.12 -12.63
CA ASP A 100 -1.63 0.83 -12.73
C ASP A 100 -0.87 1.00 -11.39
N ASN A 101 -1.13 2.11 -10.72
CA ASN A 101 -0.49 2.55 -9.48
C ASN A 101 -1.38 2.37 -8.24
N LYS A 102 -2.33 1.43 -8.30
CA LYS A 102 -3.30 1.15 -7.23
C LYS A 102 -3.53 -0.33 -7.03
N ILE A 103 -3.71 -0.71 -5.77
CA ILE A 103 -4.23 -2.01 -5.37
C ILE A 103 -5.58 -1.79 -4.71
N PHE A 104 -6.58 -2.53 -5.16
CA PHE A 104 -7.91 -2.56 -4.57
C PHE A 104 -8.14 -3.92 -3.91
N ILE A 105 -8.61 -3.89 -2.68
CA ILE A 105 -9.17 -5.04 -2.01
C ILE A 105 -10.65 -4.77 -1.78
N ARG A 106 -11.47 -5.69 -2.28
CA ARG A 106 -12.94 -5.59 -2.31
C ARG A 106 -13.57 -6.79 -1.64
N ASN A 107 -14.86 -6.67 -1.36
CA ASN A 107 -15.66 -7.71 -0.71
C ASN A 107 -15.11 -8.08 0.67
N ILE A 108 -14.64 -7.09 1.43
CA ILE A 108 -14.33 -7.26 2.85
C ILE A 108 -15.66 -7.13 3.58
N ILE A 109 -16.35 -8.25 3.77
CA ILE A 109 -17.72 -8.28 4.29
C ILE A 109 -17.75 -8.93 5.66
N TYR A 110 -18.24 -8.18 6.66
CA TYR A 110 -18.40 -8.67 8.04
C TYR A 110 -19.61 -8.05 8.73
N GLY A 111 -20.07 -8.70 9.79
CA GLY A 111 -21.33 -8.35 10.48
C GLY A 111 -22.25 -9.56 10.58
N ASP A 112 -23.54 -9.29 10.71
CA ASP A 112 -24.60 -10.30 10.76
C ASP A 112 -25.79 -9.93 9.86
N GLN A 113 -26.92 -10.62 10.03
CA GLN A 113 -28.14 -10.36 9.26
C GLN A 113 -28.81 -9.01 9.59
N SER A 114 -28.48 -8.41 10.73
CA SER A 114 -29.05 -7.14 11.17
C SER A 114 -28.20 -5.95 10.74
N ILE A 115 -26.87 -6.07 10.82
CA ILE A 115 -25.92 -5.03 10.40
C ILE A 115 -24.77 -5.68 9.64
N ASN A 116 -24.62 -5.30 8.39
CA ASN A 116 -23.54 -5.74 7.51
C ASN A 116 -22.67 -4.55 7.11
N VAL A 117 -21.35 -4.75 7.10
CA VAL A 117 -20.36 -3.81 6.58
C VAL A 117 -19.69 -4.45 5.37
N ASN A 118 -19.59 -3.68 4.29
CA ASN A 118 -18.82 -4.04 3.10
C ASN A 118 -17.77 -2.95 2.85
N GLU A 119 -16.50 -3.29 3.01
CA GLU A 119 -15.39 -2.35 2.85
C GLU A 119 -14.65 -2.54 1.52
N LEU A 120 -14.09 -1.42 1.06
CA LEU A 120 -13.08 -1.36 0.01
C LEU A 120 -11.84 -0.69 0.55
N TRP A 121 -10.71 -1.36 0.45
CA TRP A 121 -9.41 -0.78 0.79
C TRP A 121 -8.66 -0.47 -0.51
N SER A 122 -8.19 0.77 -0.64
CA SER A 122 -7.40 1.22 -1.78
C SER A 122 -6.03 1.68 -1.33
N PHE A 123 -4.99 1.09 -1.93
CA PHE A 123 -3.60 1.47 -1.71
C PHE A 123 -3.09 2.18 -2.94
N GLU A 124 -2.63 3.41 -2.76
CA GLU A 124 -1.90 4.14 -3.80
C GLU A 124 -0.42 3.78 -3.70
N LEU A 125 0.09 3.29 -4.82
CA LEU A 125 1.48 2.95 -5.02
C LEU A 125 2.18 4.25 -5.47
N GLY A 126 3.30 4.63 -4.86
CA GLY A 126 4.01 5.90 -5.11
C GLY A 126 5.16 5.76 -6.09
#